data_AF-A0A1S2KMV7-F1
#
_entry.id   AF-A0A1S2KMV7-F1
#
_cell.length_a   1.000
_cell.length_b   1.000
_cell.length_c   1.000
_cell.angle_alpha   90.00
_cell.angle_beta   90.00
_cell.angle_gamma   90.00
#
_symmetry.space_group_name_H-M   'P 1'
#
loop_
_entity.id
_entity.type
_entity.pdbx_description
1 polymer ?
#
loop_
_entity_poly.entity_id
_entity_poly.type
_entity_poly.pdbx_seq_one_letter_code
_entity_poly.pdbx_strand_id
1 'polypeptide(L)' 'MTSAATPARPPAYRRLSVEERRSELLTTALALFAHHAPEDVSLDEVAEAAGVSRPLVYRYFPGRYSL' A
#
# COMPACT_ATOMS: atom_id res chain seq x y z
N MET A 1 30.18 -29.74 -24.72
CA MET A 1 29.00 -30.22 -23.97
C MET A 1 29.42 -30.18 -22.50
N THR A 2 28.92 -29.34 -21.59
CA THR A 2 27.57 -28.80 -21.37
C THR A 2 27.70 -27.53 -20.53
N SER A 3 26.88 -26.52 -20.83
CA SER A 3 26.75 -25.27 -20.06
C SER A 3 26.05 -25.55 -18.73
N ALA A 4 26.58 -25.02 -17.62
CA ALA A 4 25.85 -24.93 -16.36
C ALA A 4 25.40 -23.47 -16.18
N ALA A 5 24.08 -23.27 -16.35
CA ALA A 5 23.42 -21.98 -16.25
C ALA A 5 23.56 -21.38 -14.85
N THR A 6 23.99 -20.12 -14.81
CA THR A 6 24.03 -19.27 -13.62
C THR A 6 22.64 -19.12 -13.02
N PRO A 7 22.43 -19.27 -11.69
CA PRO A 7 21.15 -18.97 -11.09
C PRO A 7 20.85 -17.48 -11.28
N ALA A 8 19.78 -17.18 -12.01
CA ALA A 8 19.29 -15.83 -12.17
C ALA A 8 18.92 -15.28 -10.79
N ARG A 9 19.58 -14.19 -10.40
CA ARG A 9 19.27 -13.40 -9.19
C ARG A 9 17.76 -13.10 -9.17
N PRO A 10 17.08 -13.20 -8.02
CA PRO A 10 15.67 -12.82 -7.94
C PRO A 10 15.53 -11.38 -8.42
N PRO A 11 14.46 -11.05 -9.18
CA PRO A 11 14.32 -9.72 -9.76
C PRO A 11 14.35 -8.68 -8.64
N ALA A 12 15.18 -7.66 -8.88
CA ALA A 12 15.39 -6.51 -8.01
C ALA A 12 14.06 -5.98 -7.49
N TYR A 13 13.93 -5.92 -6.16
CA TYR A 13 12.89 -5.20 -5.41
C TYR A 13 11.59 -5.08 -6.20
N ARG A 14 10.77 -6.14 -6.18
CA ARG A 14 9.44 -6.12 -6.79
C ARG A 14 8.76 -4.88 -6.21
N ARG A 15 8.71 -3.80 -6.98
CA ARG A 15 7.93 -2.61 -6.67
C ARG A 15 6.56 -3.18 -6.38
N LEU A 16 6.12 -3.12 -5.12
CA LEU A 16 4.77 -3.53 -4.74
C LEU A 16 3.87 -3.00 -5.85
N SER A 17 3.19 -3.91 -6.52
CA SER A 17 2.32 -3.54 -7.60
C SER A 17 1.31 -2.52 -7.06
N VAL A 18 0.83 -1.66 -7.95
CA VAL A 18 -0.21 -0.66 -7.63
C VAL A 18 -1.35 -1.31 -6.83
N GLU A 19 -1.69 -2.56 -7.15
CA GLU A 19 -2.70 -3.37 -6.47
C GLU A 19 -2.31 -3.82 -5.07
N GLU A 20 -1.08 -4.35 -4.88
CA GLU A 20 -0.58 -4.74 -3.55
C GLU A 20 -0.52 -3.52 -2.62
N ARG A 21 -0.06 -2.37 -3.13
CA ARG A 21 -0.02 -1.12 -2.36
C ARG A 21 -1.41 -0.62 -2.00
N ARG A 22 -2.38 -0.74 -2.92
CA ARG A 22 -3.78 -0.40 -2.67
C ARG A 22 -4.39 -1.31 -1.60
N SER A 23 -4.12 -2.61 -1.66
CA SER A 23 -4.59 -3.59 -0.68
C SER A 23 -4.04 -3.32 0.72
N GLU A 24 -2.75 -2.95 0.82
CA GLU A 24 -2.11 -2.54 2.07
C GLU A 24 -2.80 -1.32 2.69
N LEU A 25 -3.12 -0.30 1.87
CA LEU A 25 -3.83 0.89 2.30
C LEU A 25 -5.27 0.58 2.76
N LEU A 26 -6.00 -0.26 2.03
CA LEU A 26 -7.35 -0.68 2.41
C LEU A 26 -7.33 -1.48 3.72
N THR A 27 -6.38 -2.40 3.88
CA THR A 27 -6.25 -3.20 5.11
C THR A 27 -5.97 -2.30 6.31
N THR A 28 -5.11 -1.30 6.13
CA THR A 28 -4.80 -0.32 7.17
C THR A 28 -6.01 0.55 7.51
N ALA A 29 -6.73 1.05 6.49
CA ALA A 29 -7.94 1.83 6.68
C ALA A 29 -9.02 1.03 7.42
N LEU A 30 -9.25 -0.23 7.03
CA LEU A 30 -10.20 -1.12 7.72
C LEU A 30 -9.82 -1.34 9.18
N ALA A 31 -8.54 -1.48 9.49
CA ALA A 31 -8.08 -1.60 10.88
C ALA A 31 -8.35 -0.31 11.68
N LEU A 32 -8.16 0.87 11.09
CA LEU A 32 -8.48 2.14 11.72
C LEU A 32 -9.99 2.29 11.95
N PHE A 33 -10.82 1.98 10.95
CA PHE A 33 -12.28 2.00 11.09
C PHE A 33 -12.82 0.97 12.09
N ALA A 34 -12.08 -0.09 12.39
CA ALA A 34 -12.47 -1.05 13.44
C ALA A 34 -12.29 -0.49 14.85
N HIS A 35 -11.44 0.53 15.03
CA HIS A 35 -11.09 1.11 16.32
C HIS A 35 -11.55 2.56 16.51
N HIS A 36 -11.88 3.27 15.43
CA HIS A 36 -12.24 4.68 15.42
C HIS A 36 -13.55 4.91 14.66
N ALA A 37 -14.27 5.99 14.99
CA ALA A 37 -15.44 6.38 14.23
C ALA A 37 -15.05 6.78 12.79
N PRO A 38 -15.93 6.61 11.79
CA PRO A 38 -15.60 6.93 10.40
C PRO A 38 -15.23 8.40 10.18
N GLU A 39 -15.81 9.30 10.97
CA GLU A 39 -15.50 10.72 10.98
C GLU A 39 -14.14 11.09 11.59
N ASP A 40 -13.57 10.20 12.41
CA ASP A 40 -12.24 10.41 13.02
C ASP A 40 -11.12 9.92 12.10
N VAL A 41 -11.38 8.96 11.20
CA VAL A 41 -10.36 8.37 10.32
C VAL A 41 -10.14 9.24 9.08
N SER A 42 -8.93 9.81 8.97
CA SER A 42 -8.54 10.61 7.81
C SER A 42 -7.56 9.88 6.88
N LEU A 43 -7.50 10.30 5.60
CA LEU A 43 -6.50 9.79 4.64
C LEU A 43 -5.06 10.02 5.11
N ASP A 44 -4.84 11.08 5.90
CA ASP A 44 -3.53 11.39 6.48
C ASP A 44 -3.15 10.37 7.56
N GLU A 45 -4.10 9.98 8.42
CA GLU A 45 -3.88 8.91 9.42
C GLU A 45 -3.66 7.55 8.76
N VAL A 46 -4.42 7.23 7.70
CA VAL A 46 -4.18 6.00 6.92
C VAL A 46 -2.78 6.02 6.31
N ALA A 47 -2.31 7.17 5.82
CA ALA A 47 -0.96 7.31 5.29
C ALA A 47 0.11 7.08 6.35
N GLU A 48 -0.07 7.66 7.54
CA GLU A 48 0.84 7.48 8.67
C GLU A 48 0.85 6.04 9.18
N ALA A 49 -0.33 5.43 9.37
CA ALA A 49 -0.46 4.05 9.81
C ALA A 49 0.11 3.04 8.79
N ALA A 50 -0.03 3.31 7.49
CA ALA A 50 0.52 2.45 6.43
C ALA A 50 2.00 2.74 6.13
N GLY A 51 2.63 3.72 6.79
CA GLY A 51 4.02 4.09 6.56
C GLY A 51 4.28 4.61 5.15
N VAL A 52 3.30 5.27 4.53
CA VAL A 52 3.41 5.79 3.17
C VAL A 52 3.33 7.31 3.13
N SER A 53 3.76 7.91 2.02
CA SER A 53 3.64 9.36 1.86
C SER A 53 2.19 9.76 1.60
N ARG A 54 1.73 10.84 2.26
CA ARG A 54 0.38 11.41 2.06
C ARG A 54 0.03 11.61 0.57
N PRO A 55 0.90 12.20 -0.28
CA PRO A 55 0.60 12.37 -1.71
C PRO A 55 0.37 11.05 -2.45
N LEU A 56 0.97 9.95 -2.00
CA LEU A 56 0.75 8.63 -2.57
C LEU A 56 -0.68 8.16 -2.26
N VAL A 57 -1.15 8.31 -1.01
CA VAL A 57 -2.52 7.96 -0.63
C VAL A 57 -3.54 8.78 -1.40
N TYR A 58 -3.36 10.11 -1.49
CA TYR A 58 -4.23 10.98 -2.29
C TYR A 58 -4.27 10.61 -3.78
N ARG A 59 -3.19 10.01 -4.31
CA ARG A 59 -3.17 9.51 -5.69
C ARG A 59 -4.02 8.25 -5.88
N TYR A 60 -4.12 7.41 -4.86
CA TYR A 60 -4.94 6.19 -4.88
C TYR A 60 -6.40 6.45 -4.50
N PHE A 61 -6.64 7.41 -3.61
CA PHE A 61 -7.94 7.75 -3.07
C PHE A 61 -8.18 9.26 -3.19
N PRO A 62 -8.52 9.75 -4.39
CA PRO A 62 -8.68 11.19 -4.66
C PRO A 62 -9.97 11.81 -4.07
N GLY A 63 -10.52 11.26 -2.99
CA GLY A 63 -11.78 11.71 -2.43
C GLY A 63 -11.95 11.39 -0.96
N ARG A 64 -12.57 12.33 -0.25
CA ARG A 64 -12.99 12.26 1.16
C ARG A 64 -13.99 11.14 1.49
N TYR A 65 -14.46 10.40 0.48
CA TYR A 65 -15.42 9.29 0.60
C TYR A 65 -14.98 8.03 -0.16
N SER A 66 -13.67 7.87 -0.43
CA SER A 66 -13.17 6.82 -1.34
C SER A 66 -12.52 5.62 -0.63
N LEU A 67 -12.64 5.52 0.69
CA LEU A 67 -12.17 4.38 1.50
C LEU A 67 -13.30 3.45 1.89
#